data_AF-A0A1V1NSM6-F1
#
_entry.id   AF-A0A1V1NSM6-F1
#
_cell.length_a   1.000
_cell.length_b   1.000
_cell.length_c   1.000
_cell.angle_alpha   90.00
_cell.angle_beta   90.00
_cell.angle_gamma   90.00
#
_symmetry.space_group_name_H-M   'P 1'
#
loop_
_entity.id
_entity.type
_entity.pdbx_description
1 polymer ?
#
loop_
_entity_poly.entity_id
_entity_poly.type
_entity_poly.pdbx_seq_one_letter_code
_entity_poly.pdbx_strand_id
1 'polypeptide(L)'
;MESERINLAAVSSPGEIRLLASGLGASGIEELGDIKLTDNVRMNIYQSGNMFVKCGHFVMSNSSLIAKTNDVKDGGLIDIQTQNFDLNKGSYIRSKTDTYTKGCTLSINAAHSVILRGNLESNGQGCTIYNQTEGPGKAGDIEISTKYLTLKDGAQIGTPSNNKSKGQGGNVDIDATESIILSGCDQRDGQGSSILSTSYGKKTDAGNIDIQTKN
;
A
#
# COMPACT_ATOMS: atom_id res chain seq x y z
N MET A 1 -25.27 -5.22 -6.34
CA MET A 1 -24.27 -4.17 -6.64
C MET A 1 -22.95 -4.86 -6.82
N GLU A 2 -22.42 -4.87 -8.05
CA GLU A 2 -21.08 -5.36 -8.33
C GLU A 2 -20.06 -4.46 -7.64
N SER A 3 -19.05 -5.07 -7.02
CA SER A 3 -17.92 -4.33 -6.43
C SER A 3 -17.11 -3.68 -7.54
N GLU A 4 -16.74 -2.41 -7.35
CA GLU A 4 -15.83 -1.69 -8.25
C GLU A 4 -14.56 -2.51 -8.52
N ARG A 5 -14.04 -2.49 -9.75
CA ARG A 5 -12.79 -3.16 -10.10
C ARG A 5 -11.95 -2.32 -11.04
N ILE A 6 -10.69 -2.08 -10.66
CA ILE A 6 -9.67 -1.44 -11.49
C ILE A 6 -8.61 -2.48 -11.85
N ASN A 7 -8.24 -2.56 -13.13
CA ASN A 7 -7.16 -3.41 -13.60
C ASN A 7 -6.16 -2.55 -14.37
N LEU A 8 -4.89 -2.60 -13.98
CA LEU A 8 -3.79 -1.97 -14.71
C LEU A 8 -2.75 -3.04 -15.07
N ALA A 9 -2.37 -3.10 -16.34
CA ALA A 9 -1.31 -3.98 -16.78
C ALA A 9 -0.40 -3.24 -17.77
N ALA A 10 0.90 -3.47 -17.67
CA ALA A 10 1.88 -3.01 -18.64
C ALA A 10 2.77 -4.17 -19.06
N VAL A 11 2.94 -4.34 -20.37
CA VAL A 11 3.71 -5.42 -20.99
C VAL A 11 4.69 -4.82 -21.99
N SER A 12 5.88 -5.39 -22.11
CA SER A 12 6.90 -4.98 -23.10
C SER A 12 7.28 -6.09 -24.07
N SER A 13 6.80 -7.33 -23.84
CA SER A 13 6.84 -8.42 -24.82
C SER A 13 5.43 -8.77 -25.32
N PRO A 14 5.28 -9.42 -26.49
CA PRO A 14 4.02 -10.03 -26.90
C PRO A 14 3.49 -11.02 -25.85
N GLY A 15 2.17 -11.22 -25.82
CA GLY A 15 1.48 -12.15 -24.93
C GLY A 15 0.07 -11.68 -24.59
N GLU A 16 -0.56 -12.30 -23.59
CA GLU A 16 -1.95 -12.02 -23.21
C GLU A 16 -2.09 -11.68 -21.72
N ILE A 17 -2.81 -10.59 -21.43
CA ILE A 17 -3.31 -10.29 -20.09
C ILE A 17 -4.74 -10.83 -19.96
N ARG A 18 -4.94 -11.72 -18.98
CA ARG A 18 -6.24 -12.34 -18.69
C ARG A 18 -6.82 -11.78 -17.40
N LEU A 19 -8.07 -11.30 -17.48
CA LEU A 19 -8.83 -10.88 -16.31
C LEU A 19 -9.37 -12.12 -15.60
N LEU A 20 -8.87 -12.38 -14.40
CA LEU A 20 -9.31 -13.47 -13.53
C LEU A 20 -10.10 -12.89 -12.35
N ALA A 21 -10.97 -13.68 -11.72
CA ALA A 21 -11.63 -13.25 -10.49
C ALA A 21 -10.61 -12.86 -9.39
N SER A 22 -9.47 -13.55 -9.36
CA SER A 22 -8.35 -13.32 -8.44
C SER A 22 -7.37 -12.22 -8.84
N GLY A 23 -7.53 -11.59 -10.02
CA GLY A 23 -6.67 -10.51 -10.47
C GLY A 23 -6.25 -10.61 -11.93
N LEU A 24 -4.94 -10.47 -12.20
CA LEU A 24 -4.38 -10.40 -13.55
C LEU A 24 -3.43 -11.58 -13.83
N GLY A 25 -3.83 -12.43 -14.77
CA GLY A 25 -2.96 -13.44 -15.37
C GLY A 25 -2.14 -12.84 -16.50
N ALA A 26 -0.88 -13.25 -16.64
CA ALA A 26 -0.04 -12.95 -17.79
C ALA A 26 0.43 -14.26 -18.41
N SER A 27 -0.02 -14.54 -19.64
CA SER A 27 0.31 -15.78 -20.36
C SER A 27 1.15 -15.45 -21.58
N GLY A 28 2.28 -16.14 -21.73
CA GLY A 28 3.22 -15.91 -22.84
C GLY A 28 3.89 -14.53 -22.82
N ILE A 29 3.81 -13.79 -21.71
CA ILE A 29 4.49 -12.51 -21.50
C ILE A 29 5.81 -12.81 -20.77
N GLU A 30 6.92 -12.53 -21.44
CA GLU A 30 8.28 -12.69 -20.90
C GLU A 30 8.74 -11.42 -20.17
N GLU A 31 8.30 -10.25 -20.64
CA GLU A 31 8.68 -8.96 -20.06
C GLU A 31 7.46 -8.07 -19.78
N LEU A 32 7.40 -7.57 -18.55
CA LEU A 32 6.40 -6.60 -18.12
C LEU A 32 6.95 -5.18 -18.25
N GLY A 33 6.11 -4.25 -18.70
CA GLY A 33 6.46 -2.84 -18.88
C GLY A 33 6.23 -1.99 -17.63
N ASP A 34 6.53 -0.69 -17.71
CA ASP A 34 6.37 0.24 -16.59
C ASP A 34 4.93 0.80 -16.49
N ILE A 35 4.47 1.02 -15.26
CA ILE A 35 3.33 1.89 -14.97
C ILE A 35 3.84 3.05 -14.11
N LYS A 36 3.67 4.28 -14.59
CA LYS A 36 4.13 5.50 -13.91
C LYS A 36 2.96 6.42 -13.67
N LEU A 37 2.72 6.74 -12.40
CA LEU A 37 1.74 7.72 -11.95
C LEU A 37 2.53 8.93 -11.46
N THR A 38 2.55 9.99 -12.28
CA THR A 38 3.32 11.19 -12.01
C THR A 38 2.42 12.42 -12.07
N ASP A 39 2.78 13.45 -11.31
CA ASP A 39 2.18 14.79 -11.43
C ASP A 39 0.70 14.86 -11.04
N ASN A 40 0.42 14.53 -9.78
CA ASN A 40 -0.90 14.59 -9.14
C ASN A 40 -1.93 13.61 -9.70
N VAL A 41 -1.50 12.46 -10.20
CA VAL A 41 -2.43 11.38 -10.53
C VAL A 41 -3.10 10.88 -9.25
N ARG A 42 -4.42 10.76 -9.30
CA ARG A 42 -5.24 10.23 -8.20
C ARG A 42 -6.04 9.04 -8.68
N MET A 43 -5.84 7.90 -8.05
CA MET A 43 -6.68 6.71 -8.21
C MET A 43 -7.53 6.54 -6.96
N ASN A 44 -8.82 6.32 -7.13
CA ASN A 44 -9.74 6.07 -6.01
C ASN A 44 -10.40 4.71 -6.19
N ILE A 45 -10.61 4.01 -5.08
CA ILE A 45 -11.36 2.76 -5.00
C ILE A 45 -12.38 2.95 -3.87
N TYR A 46 -13.65 2.69 -4.13
CA TYR A 46 -14.71 2.88 -3.16
C TYR A 46 -15.33 1.56 -2.71
N GLN A 47 -15.93 1.58 -1.52
CA GLN A 47 -16.67 0.48 -0.93
C GLN A 47 -15.78 -0.78 -0.74
N SER A 48 -16.25 -1.93 -1.23
CA SER A 48 -15.55 -3.20 -1.25
C SER A 48 -14.85 -3.46 -2.60
N GLY A 49 -14.48 -2.39 -3.32
CA GLY A 49 -13.86 -2.48 -4.63
C GLY A 49 -12.44 -3.07 -4.60
N ASN A 50 -12.02 -3.63 -5.73
CA ASN A 50 -10.71 -4.25 -5.90
C ASN A 50 -9.86 -3.49 -6.92
N MET A 51 -8.54 -3.52 -6.75
CA MET A 51 -7.59 -3.06 -7.74
C MET A 51 -6.50 -4.09 -7.95
N PHE A 52 -6.19 -4.36 -9.20
CA PHE A 52 -5.13 -5.28 -9.58
C PHE A 52 -4.14 -4.58 -10.49
N VAL A 53 -2.85 -4.63 -10.15
CA VAL A 53 -1.76 -4.07 -10.95
C VAL A 53 -0.78 -5.18 -11.31
N LYS A 54 -0.39 -5.24 -12.58
CA LYS A 54 0.68 -6.13 -13.05
C LYS A 54 1.63 -5.42 -13.99
N CYS A 55 2.86 -5.16 -13.56
CA CYS A 55 3.85 -4.43 -14.37
C CYS A 55 5.29 -4.77 -13.97
N GLY A 56 6.29 -4.40 -14.77
CA GLY A 56 7.70 -4.58 -14.45
C GLY A 56 8.14 -3.62 -13.36
N HIS A 57 7.74 -2.35 -13.49
CA HIS A 57 8.03 -1.30 -12.52
C HIS A 57 6.77 -0.48 -12.26
N PHE A 58 6.37 -0.37 -10.99
CA PHE A 58 5.30 0.52 -10.57
C PHE A 58 5.89 1.75 -9.87
N VAL A 59 5.66 2.93 -10.44
CA VAL A 59 6.18 4.20 -9.90
C VAL A 59 5.04 5.12 -9.57
N MET A 60 5.06 5.66 -8.35
CA MET A 60 4.22 6.76 -7.90
C MET A 60 5.11 7.93 -7.48
N SER A 61 4.98 9.06 -8.16
CA SER A 61 5.70 10.30 -7.90
C SER A 61 4.70 11.46 -7.80
N ASN A 62 4.66 12.14 -6.65
CA ASN A 62 3.65 13.15 -6.35
C ASN A 62 2.22 12.72 -6.73
N SER A 63 1.83 11.49 -6.38
CA SER A 63 0.56 10.88 -6.79
C SER A 63 -0.08 10.10 -5.65
N SER A 64 -1.37 9.77 -5.76
CA SER A 64 -2.12 9.13 -4.69
C SER A 64 -3.00 7.97 -5.15
N LEU A 65 -3.04 6.92 -4.34
CA LEU A 65 -4.01 5.82 -4.45
C LEU A 65 -4.81 5.80 -3.15
N ILE A 66 -6.13 5.94 -3.24
CA ILE A 66 -7.00 6.03 -2.08
C ILE A 66 -8.09 4.98 -2.15
N ALA A 67 -8.15 4.11 -1.16
CA ALA A 67 -9.29 3.21 -0.95
C ALA A 67 -10.17 3.74 0.18
N LYS A 68 -11.50 3.71 0.00
CA LYS A 68 -12.45 4.10 1.04
C LYS A 68 -13.50 3.02 1.24
N THR A 69 -13.50 2.42 2.43
CA THR A 69 -14.53 1.48 2.86
C THR A 69 -15.58 2.25 3.68
N ASN A 70 -16.75 2.46 3.07
CA ASN A 70 -17.88 3.19 3.64
C ASN A 70 -19.22 2.42 3.55
N ASP A 71 -19.16 1.12 3.28
CA ASP A 71 -20.27 0.17 3.20
C ASP A 71 -20.33 -0.71 4.47
N VAL A 72 -21.43 -1.44 4.66
CA VAL A 72 -21.58 -2.55 5.62
C VAL A 72 -20.85 -3.84 5.18
N LYS A 73 -20.03 -3.79 4.12
CA LYS A 73 -19.15 -4.88 3.69
C LYS A 73 -17.70 -4.58 4.04
N ASP A 74 -16.90 -5.63 4.16
CA ASP A 74 -15.45 -5.50 4.28
C ASP A 74 -14.86 -4.85 3.03
N GLY A 75 -13.78 -4.10 3.21
CA GLY A 75 -13.04 -3.50 2.11
C GLY A 75 -12.43 -4.59 1.21
N GLY A 76 -12.29 -4.26 -0.07
CA GLY A 76 -11.73 -5.19 -1.05
C GLY A 76 -10.21 -5.33 -0.96
N LEU A 77 -9.60 -5.73 -2.07
CA LEU A 77 -8.18 -5.98 -2.22
C LEU A 77 -7.54 -4.99 -3.19
N ILE A 78 -6.45 -4.35 -2.78
CA ILE A 78 -5.48 -3.75 -3.70
C ILE A 78 -4.32 -4.73 -3.80
N ASP A 79 -4.13 -5.35 -4.97
CA ASP A 79 -3.01 -6.26 -5.24
C ASP A 79 -2.10 -5.65 -6.30
N ILE A 80 -0.84 -5.43 -5.94
CA ILE A 80 0.19 -4.88 -6.81
C ILE A 80 1.27 -5.94 -7.01
N GLN A 81 1.31 -6.50 -8.20
CA GLN A 81 2.32 -7.46 -8.62
C GLN A 81 3.32 -6.79 -9.55
N THR A 82 4.57 -6.71 -9.12
CA THR A 82 5.61 -6.02 -9.89
C THR A 82 6.99 -6.63 -9.71
N GLN A 83 7.99 -6.16 -10.47
CA GLN A 83 9.39 -6.46 -10.12
C GLN A 83 9.92 -5.39 -9.16
N ASN A 84 9.62 -4.12 -9.43
CA ASN A 84 10.07 -2.99 -8.62
C ASN A 84 8.87 -2.09 -8.28
N PHE A 85 8.81 -1.62 -7.03
CA PHE A 85 7.82 -0.66 -6.57
C PHE A 85 8.52 0.57 -5.99
N ASP A 86 8.24 1.75 -6.53
CA ASP A 86 8.78 3.03 -6.07
C ASP A 86 7.67 4.01 -5.67
N LEU A 87 7.72 4.50 -4.43
CA LEU A 87 6.86 5.58 -3.92
C LEU A 87 7.75 6.77 -3.51
N ASN A 88 7.59 7.92 -4.16
CA ASN A 88 8.45 9.08 -3.95
C ASN A 88 7.72 10.42 -4.10
N LYS A 89 8.41 11.52 -3.75
CA LYS A 89 7.95 12.91 -3.89
C LYS A 89 6.55 13.16 -3.29
N GLY A 90 6.36 12.72 -2.05
CA GLY A 90 5.11 12.88 -1.31
C GLY A 90 3.92 12.04 -1.77
N SER A 91 4.19 10.98 -2.55
CA SER A 91 3.14 10.05 -2.94
C SER A 91 2.61 9.23 -1.78
N TYR A 92 1.34 8.86 -1.80
CA TYR A 92 0.77 8.01 -0.76
C TYR A 92 -0.25 6.99 -1.27
N ILE A 93 -0.24 5.82 -0.64
CA ILE A 93 -1.31 4.83 -0.73
C ILE A 93 -2.06 4.87 0.60
N ARG A 94 -3.37 5.11 0.57
CA ARG A 94 -4.16 5.23 1.78
C ARG A 94 -5.50 4.52 1.67
N SER A 95 -5.73 3.50 2.49
CA SER A 95 -7.08 3.02 2.78
C SER A 95 -7.66 3.73 3.99
N LYS A 96 -8.94 4.09 3.94
CA LYS A 96 -9.71 4.64 5.05
C LYS A 96 -10.97 3.81 5.28
N THR A 97 -11.10 3.31 6.50
CA THR A 97 -12.29 2.58 6.98
C THR A 97 -13.09 3.46 7.93
N ASP A 98 -14.38 3.64 7.65
CA ASP A 98 -15.28 4.51 8.44
C ASP A 98 -16.56 3.76 8.88
N THR A 99 -16.46 2.43 8.98
CA THR A 99 -17.58 1.50 9.14
C THR A 99 -17.29 0.52 10.27
N TYR A 100 -18.23 -0.38 10.58
CA TYR A 100 -18.03 -1.48 11.54
C TYR A 100 -17.31 -2.69 10.93
N THR A 101 -17.02 -2.65 9.62
CA THR A 101 -16.39 -3.73 8.87
C THR A 101 -14.88 -3.59 8.79
N LYS A 102 -14.20 -4.64 8.32
CA LYS A 102 -12.75 -4.60 8.11
C LYS A 102 -12.43 -3.70 6.91
N GLY A 103 -11.33 -2.95 7.00
CA GLY A 103 -10.80 -2.18 5.89
C GLY A 103 -10.20 -3.01 4.75
N CYS A 104 -9.96 -2.33 3.61
CA CYS A 104 -9.32 -2.91 2.44
C CYS A 104 -7.92 -3.46 2.75
N THR A 105 -7.61 -4.65 2.25
CA THR A 105 -6.27 -5.26 2.35
C THR A 105 -5.41 -4.75 1.20
N LEU A 106 -4.16 -4.38 1.49
CA LEU A 106 -3.16 -4.00 0.48
C LEU A 106 -2.07 -5.06 0.42
N SER A 107 -1.93 -5.70 -0.73
CA SER A 107 -0.86 -6.64 -1.06
C SER A 107 0.09 -5.99 -2.07
N ILE A 108 1.38 -5.95 -1.75
CA ILE A 108 2.46 -5.56 -2.67
C ILE A 108 3.44 -6.72 -2.78
N ASN A 109 3.41 -7.39 -3.93
CA ASN A 109 4.39 -8.41 -4.28
C ASN A 109 5.35 -7.84 -5.32
N ALA A 110 6.54 -7.47 -4.88
CA ALA A 110 7.60 -6.93 -5.75
C ALA A 110 8.78 -7.89 -5.80
N ALA A 111 8.98 -8.56 -6.95
CA ALA A 111 9.97 -9.63 -7.10
C ALA A 111 11.42 -9.22 -6.77
N HIS A 112 11.75 -7.92 -6.85
CA HIS A 112 13.07 -7.39 -6.56
C HIS A 112 13.06 -6.36 -5.43
N SER A 113 12.32 -5.26 -5.55
CA SER A 113 12.43 -4.18 -4.57
C SER A 113 11.14 -3.42 -4.30
N VAL A 114 11.01 -2.98 -3.05
CA VAL A 114 10.05 -1.98 -2.59
C VAL A 114 10.82 -0.83 -1.98
N ILE A 115 10.70 0.37 -2.56
CA ILE A 115 11.40 1.55 -2.09
C ILE A 115 10.43 2.70 -1.90
N LEU A 116 10.34 3.17 -0.65
CA LEU A 116 9.63 4.40 -0.31
C LEU A 116 10.67 5.44 0.09
N ARG A 117 10.62 6.61 -0.56
CA ARG A 117 11.47 7.75 -0.24
C ARG A 117 10.57 8.88 0.20
N GLY A 118 10.67 9.29 1.46
CA GLY A 118 9.91 10.40 2.02
C GLY A 118 10.18 11.72 1.30
N ASN A 119 9.47 12.76 1.74
CA ASN A 119 9.59 14.06 1.11
C ASN A 119 10.59 14.92 1.88
N LEU A 120 11.58 15.44 1.16
CA LEU A 120 12.58 16.36 1.71
C LEU A 120 12.10 17.83 1.66
N GLU A 121 10.97 18.12 1.02
CA GLU A 121 10.43 19.47 0.93
C GLU A 121 9.62 19.82 2.20
N SER A 122 9.94 20.95 2.82
CA SER A 122 9.36 21.42 4.10
C SER A 122 7.83 21.61 4.11
N ASN A 123 7.18 21.67 2.94
CA ASN A 123 5.73 21.86 2.80
C ASN A 123 5.03 20.68 2.09
N GLY A 124 5.77 19.63 1.72
CA GLY A 124 5.22 18.51 0.97
C GLY A 124 4.36 17.57 1.81
N GLN A 125 3.67 16.62 1.20
CA GLN A 125 3.07 15.47 1.91
C GLN A 125 4.17 14.40 2.13
N GLY A 126 4.10 13.62 3.21
CA GLY A 126 5.03 12.51 3.45
C GLY A 126 4.68 11.28 2.60
N CYS A 127 5.69 10.46 2.26
CA CYS A 127 5.46 9.21 1.56
C CYS A 127 4.97 8.13 2.51
N THR A 128 3.73 7.71 2.32
CA THR A 128 3.04 6.81 3.26
C THR A 128 2.28 5.71 2.54
N ILE A 129 2.35 4.50 3.09
CA ILE A 129 1.42 3.41 2.78
C ILE A 129 0.64 3.11 4.04
N TYR A 130 -0.59 3.60 4.12
CA TYR A 130 -1.45 3.45 5.30
C TYR A 130 -2.78 2.79 5.03
N ASN A 131 -3.08 1.71 5.75
CA ASN A 131 -4.45 1.21 5.86
C ASN A 131 -5.00 1.59 7.22
N GLN A 132 -5.72 2.71 7.29
CA GLN A 132 -6.18 3.27 8.56
C GLN A 132 -7.67 3.09 8.80
N THR A 133 -8.07 3.08 10.07
CA THR A 133 -9.47 3.16 10.48
C THR A 133 -9.73 4.47 11.23
N GLU A 134 -10.81 5.14 10.86
CA GLU A 134 -11.42 6.24 11.60
C GLU A 134 -12.76 5.83 12.22
N GLY A 135 -13.32 4.71 11.75
CA GLY A 135 -14.57 4.13 12.24
C GLY A 135 -14.37 3.10 13.38
N PRO A 136 -15.44 2.38 13.74
CA PRO A 136 -15.40 1.34 14.77
C PRO A 136 -14.84 -0.02 14.31
N GLY A 137 -14.69 -0.26 13.00
CA GLY A 137 -14.15 -1.50 12.42
C GLY A 137 -12.63 -1.54 12.39
N LYS A 138 -12.07 -2.75 12.19
CA LYS A 138 -10.61 -2.97 12.09
C LYS A 138 -10.07 -2.27 10.84
N ALA A 139 -8.93 -1.59 10.97
CA ALA A 139 -8.14 -1.18 9.82
C ALA A 139 -7.81 -2.38 8.92
N GLY A 140 -7.62 -2.11 7.63
CA GLY A 140 -7.16 -3.13 6.69
C GLY A 140 -5.72 -3.54 6.98
N ASP A 141 -5.35 -4.75 6.56
CA ASP A 141 -4.00 -5.26 6.74
C ASP A 141 -3.11 -4.84 5.55
N ILE A 142 -1.79 -4.82 5.76
CA ILE A 142 -0.79 -4.56 4.72
C ILE A 142 0.14 -5.76 4.65
N GLU A 143 0.28 -6.30 3.45
CA GLU A 143 1.15 -7.44 3.14
C GLU A 143 2.18 -7.00 2.10
N ILE A 144 3.47 -7.19 2.37
CA ILE A 144 4.56 -6.86 1.45
C ILE A 144 5.52 -8.04 1.33
N SER A 145 5.74 -8.49 0.10
CA SER A 145 6.76 -9.50 -0.22
C SER A 145 7.76 -8.93 -1.22
N THR A 146 9.04 -9.02 -0.89
CA THR A 146 10.12 -8.56 -1.77
C THR A 146 11.48 -9.18 -1.43
N LYS A 147 12.53 -8.86 -2.21
CA LYS A 147 13.91 -9.14 -1.79
C LYS A 147 14.44 -8.02 -0.90
N TYR A 148 14.27 -6.79 -1.36
CA TYR A 148 14.80 -5.60 -0.69
C TYR A 148 13.68 -4.62 -0.35
N LEU A 149 13.47 -4.35 0.94
CA LEU A 149 12.60 -3.27 1.41
C LEU A 149 13.45 -2.09 1.90
N THR A 150 13.18 -0.90 1.40
CA THR A 150 13.87 0.33 1.82
C THR A 150 12.88 1.44 2.10
N LEU A 151 12.88 1.95 3.34
CA LEU A 151 12.19 3.16 3.77
C LEU A 151 13.22 4.25 4.09
N LYS A 152 13.17 5.36 3.35
CA LYS A 152 14.11 6.47 3.48
C LYS A 152 13.40 7.78 3.77
N ASP A 153 14.12 8.69 4.41
CA ASP A 153 13.76 10.10 4.52
C ASP A 153 12.37 10.34 5.15
N GLY A 154 12.01 9.53 6.15
CA GLY A 154 10.73 9.64 6.85
C GLY A 154 9.57 8.88 6.20
N ALA A 155 9.83 7.98 5.25
CA ALA A 155 8.79 7.15 4.67
C ALA A 155 8.18 6.17 5.69
N GLN A 156 6.86 5.99 5.66
CA GLN A 156 6.15 5.18 6.65
C GLN A 156 5.22 4.14 6.02
N ILE A 157 5.15 2.97 6.64
CA ILE A 157 4.16 1.91 6.36
C ILE A 157 3.41 1.64 7.65
N GLY A 158 2.08 1.52 7.59
CA GLY A 158 1.35 1.16 8.80
C GLY A 158 -0.16 1.10 8.72
N THR A 159 -0.74 0.64 9.82
CA THR A 159 -2.18 0.32 9.89
C THR A 159 -2.89 1.02 11.05
N PRO A 160 -2.78 2.35 11.18
CA PRO A 160 -3.17 3.03 12.40
C PRO A 160 -4.70 3.06 12.60
N SER A 161 -5.13 2.88 13.84
CA SER A 161 -6.44 3.32 14.33
C SER A 161 -6.33 4.75 14.86
N ASN A 162 -6.97 5.68 14.16
CA ASN A 162 -6.90 7.12 14.41
C ASN A 162 -7.41 7.50 15.81
N ASN A 163 -7.02 8.67 16.34
CA ASN A 163 -7.43 9.16 17.67
C ASN A 163 -8.95 9.28 17.89
N LYS A 164 -9.74 9.44 16.83
CA LYS A 164 -11.22 9.46 16.86
C LYS A 164 -11.85 8.08 16.69
N SER A 165 -11.05 7.09 16.30
CA SER A 165 -11.51 5.72 16.03
C SER A 165 -11.83 4.97 17.33
N LYS A 166 -12.81 4.07 17.23
CA LYS A 166 -13.09 3.03 18.23
C LYS A 166 -12.70 1.64 17.73
N GLY A 167 -12.13 1.56 16.53
CA GLY A 167 -11.72 0.34 15.86
C GLY A 167 -10.30 -0.08 16.24
N GLN A 168 -9.95 -1.29 15.84
CA GLN A 168 -8.62 -1.86 16.01
C GLN A 168 -7.71 -1.42 14.86
N GLY A 169 -6.40 -1.34 15.10
CA GLY A 169 -5.45 -1.22 14.01
C GLY A 169 -5.36 -2.55 13.22
N GLY A 170 -4.69 -2.50 12.08
CA GLY A 170 -4.48 -3.65 11.19
C GLY A 170 -3.15 -4.33 11.45
N ASN A 171 -2.90 -5.44 10.75
CA ASN A 171 -1.60 -6.11 10.77
C ASN A 171 -0.70 -5.60 9.64
N VAL A 172 0.60 -5.62 9.88
CA VAL A 172 1.61 -5.39 8.85
C VAL A 172 2.51 -6.62 8.76
N ASP A 173 2.43 -7.33 7.64
CA ASP A 173 3.19 -8.55 7.38
C ASP A 173 4.19 -8.29 6.25
N ILE A 174 5.49 -8.44 6.55
CA ILE A 174 6.57 -8.14 5.60
C ILE A 174 7.53 -9.35 5.50
N ASP A 175 7.63 -9.95 4.32
CA ASP A 175 8.68 -10.92 3.96
C ASP A 175 9.67 -10.25 2.99
N ALA A 176 10.82 -9.84 3.50
CA ALA A 176 11.92 -9.30 2.71
C ALA A 176 13.10 -10.26 2.74
N THR A 177 13.25 -11.04 1.67
CA THR A 177 14.14 -12.22 1.70
C THR A 177 15.63 -11.89 1.89
N GLU A 178 16.07 -10.67 1.55
CA GLU A 178 17.48 -10.26 1.63
C GLU A 178 17.73 -9.18 2.70
N SER A 179 17.02 -8.04 2.62
CA SER A 179 17.22 -6.96 3.59
C SER A 179 16.05 -6.00 3.75
N ILE A 180 16.03 -5.38 4.93
CA ILE A 180 15.13 -4.27 5.28
C ILE A 180 15.97 -3.12 5.81
N ILE A 181 15.82 -1.94 5.22
CA ILE A 181 16.56 -0.73 5.61
C ILE A 181 15.57 0.39 5.90
N LEU A 182 15.54 0.87 7.14
CA LEU A 182 14.82 2.07 7.57
C LEU A 182 15.86 3.12 7.95
N SER A 183 15.85 4.28 7.28
CA SER A 183 16.85 5.32 7.54
C SER A 183 16.30 6.73 7.28
N GLY A 184 16.88 7.72 7.95
CA GLY A 184 16.49 9.12 7.80
C GLY A 184 15.16 9.47 8.47
N CYS A 185 14.84 10.76 8.43
CA CYS A 185 13.60 11.33 8.92
C CYS A 185 13.05 12.34 7.92
N ASP A 186 11.77 12.63 8.04
CA ASP A 186 11.09 13.65 7.27
C ASP A 186 11.56 15.03 7.73
N GLN A 187 11.95 15.89 6.78
CA GLN A 187 12.49 17.22 7.11
C GLN A 187 11.42 18.18 7.67
N ARG A 188 10.13 17.86 7.47
CA ARG A 188 8.99 18.72 7.86
C ARG A 188 8.71 18.67 9.35
N ASP A 189 8.77 17.48 9.94
CA ASP A 189 8.34 17.22 11.31
C ASP A 189 9.29 16.31 12.11
N GLY A 190 10.40 15.88 11.50
CA GLY A 190 11.39 15.01 12.13
C GLY A 190 10.94 13.56 12.29
N GLN A 191 9.80 13.15 11.71
CA GLN A 191 9.32 11.77 11.81
C GLN A 191 10.27 10.81 11.11
N GLY A 192 10.76 9.81 11.83
CA GLY A 192 11.65 8.77 11.28
C GLY A 192 10.94 7.82 10.31
N SER A 193 11.71 7.26 9.38
CA SER A 193 11.24 6.15 8.56
C SER A 193 10.78 4.98 9.45
N SER A 194 9.57 4.47 9.26
CA SER A 194 8.94 3.56 10.23
C SER A 194 7.97 2.55 9.62
N ILE A 195 7.89 1.39 10.27
CA ILE A 195 6.81 0.41 10.10
C ILE A 195 6.03 0.42 11.41
N LEU A 196 4.72 0.64 11.35
CA LEU A 196 3.90 0.86 12.54
C LEU A 196 2.53 0.20 12.48
N SER A 197 2.08 -0.26 13.63
CA SER A 197 0.74 -0.73 13.90
C SER A 197 0.34 -0.09 15.22
N THR A 198 -0.67 0.78 15.19
CA THR A 198 -0.98 1.67 16.32
C THR A 198 -2.48 1.77 16.57
N SER A 199 -2.84 1.97 17.84
CA SER A 199 -4.19 2.36 18.25
C SER A 199 -4.10 3.63 19.09
N TYR A 200 -4.55 4.74 18.53
CA TYR A 200 -4.61 6.03 19.23
C TYR A 200 -5.95 6.24 19.97
N GLY A 201 -6.96 5.42 19.70
CA GLY A 201 -8.31 5.51 20.28
C GLY A 201 -8.43 4.99 21.72
N LYS A 202 -9.62 4.47 22.09
CA LYS A 202 -9.97 3.97 23.45
C LYS A 202 -9.23 2.67 23.88
N LYS A 203 -7.94 2.51 23.56
CA LYS A 203 -7.10 1.34 23.90
C LYS A 203 -7.63 0.02 23.31
N THR A 204 -8.02 0.04 22.05
CA THR A 204 -8.26 -1.19 21.28
C THR A 204 -6.94 -1.81 20.84
N ASP A 205 -6.98 -3.06 20.41
CA ASP A 205 -5.83 -3.73 19.83
C ASP A 205 -5.26 -2.92 18.65
N ALA A 206 -3.94 -2.72 18.66
CA ALA A 206 -3.22 -2.05 17.57
C ALA A 206 -3.04 -2.97 16.37
N GLY A 207 -3.05 -4.30 16.58
CA GLY A 207 -2.62 -5.28 15.58
C GLY A 207 -1.16 -5.66 15.75
N ASN A 208 -0.70 -6.56 14.88
CA ASN A 208 0.67 -7.09 14.91
C ASN A 208 1.52 -6.52 13.78
N ILE A 209 2.84 -6.56 13.98
CA ILE A 209 3.84 -6.33 12.94
C ILE A 209 4.71 -7.58 12.90
N ASP A 210 4.58 -8.35 11.82
CA ASP A 210 5.40 -9.54 11.60
C ASP A 210 6.37 -9.25 10.45
N ILE A 211 7.67 -9.26 10.76
CA ILE A 211 8.74 -8.94 9.82
C ILE A 211 9.71 -10.10 9.77
N GLN A 212 9.93 -10.63 8.56
CA GLN A 212 10.87 -11.69 8.30
C GLN A 212 11.92 -11.27 7.28
N THR A 213 13.17 -11.67 7.55
CA THR A 213 14.25 -11.77 6.56
C THR A 213 14.80 -13.19 6.58
N LYS A 214 15.41 -13.67 5.47
CA LYS A 214 15.84 -15.08 5.33
C LYS A 214 17.36 -15.28 5.46
N ASN A 215 18.06 -14.36 6.12
CA ASN A 215 19.52 -14.44 6.27
C ASN A 215 19.96 -15.61 7.17
#